data_AF-A0A4U0WGP3-F1
#
_entry.id   AF-A0A4U0WGP3-F1
#
_cell.length_a   1.000
_cell.length_b   1.000
_cell.length_c   1.000
_cell.angle_alpha   90.00
_cell.angle_beta   90.00
_cell.angle_gamma   90.00
#
_symmetry.space_group_name_H-M   'P 1'
#
loop_
_entity.id
_entity.type
_entity.pdbx_description
1 polymer ?
#
loop_
_entity_poly.entity_id
_entity_poly.type
_entity_poly.pdbx_seq_one_letter_code
_entity_poly.pdbx_strand_id
1 'polypeptide(L)'
;MTALAVLVSETPGMQATGTGSSLGYRQQVARRHLTYTIPPALLLSLIYAPLCTRLDLYKLAFLIIIALASTIPWDSYLIRTNIWSYPLDAVIGLKIYGIPVEEVFFFVIQTYNTSLLYLLLSKPVLHSVYLVKEQKGRSKWKYVKLFGQLGLALAIKKGAEYVRAGGRHTYLGLIVVWAGPFLWVLWALAYQFLVNLPLTSTLVPIALPTLYLWVVDTLALKRGTWVIEQGTKTGWTVWPGLEAEEAVFFLLTNCLIVFGLVAFDNAVAVLNTFPAHYPHFSGLPSPLHLVQALLLPAATYDDDRILGLQQCVARLRAKSRSFYLASSVFQGRLRIDLVIL
;
A
#
# COMPACT_ATOMS: atom_id res chain seq x y z
N MET A 1 -16.71 -12.61 21.80
CA MET A 1 -17.83 -12.64 20.82
C MET A 1 -19.11 -11.99 21.34
N THR A 2 -19.08 -11.08 22.33
CA THR A 2 -20.33 -10.59 22.96
C THR A 2 -20.36 -9.08 23.23
N ALA A 3 -19.50 -8.30 22.56
CA ALA A 3 -19.55 -6.83 22.58
C ALA A 3 -19.83 -6.22 21.19
N LEU A 4 -19.84 -7.03 20.13
CA LEU A 4 -20.12 -6.62 18.74
C LEU A 4 -21.60 -6.77 18.34
N ALA A 5 -22.44 -7.37 19.19
CA ALA A 5 -23.85 -7.61 18.90
C ALA A 5 -24.78 -6.44 19.30
N VAL A 6 -24.31 -5.50 20.13
CA VAL A 6 -25.16 -4.44 20.69
C VAL A 6 -25.22 -3.19 19.79
N LEU A 7 -24.34 -3.07 18.80
CA LEU A 7 -24.43 -2.02 17.76
C LEU A 7 -25.27 -2.45 16.54
N VAL A 8 -25.92 -3.63 16.60
CA VAL A 8 -26.66 -4.24 15.48
C VAL A 8 -28.18 -4.15 15.65
N SER A 9 -28.71 -3.67 16.78
CA SER A 9 -30.15 -3.86 17.10
C SER A 9 -31.03 -2.61 17.21
N GLU A 10 -30.62 -1.43 16.73
CA GLU A 10 -31.55 -0.27 16.69
C GLU A 10 -31.50 0.48 15.37
N THR A 11 -32.29 0.01 14.40
CA THR A 11 -33.19 0.87 13.62
C THR A 11 -34.37 0.01 13.11
N PRO A 12 -35.63 0.33 13.46
CA PRO A 12 -36.79 -0.35 12.90
C PRO A 12 -36.94 -0.01 11.41
N GLY A 13 -37.43 -0.99 10.64
CA GLY A 13 -37.57 -0.93 9.20
C GLY A 13 -38.27 0.34 8.70
N MET A 14 -37.58 1.09 7.86
CA MET A 14 -38.19 2.11 7.03
C MET A 14 -38.50 1.45 5.68
N GLN A 15 -39.76 1.08 5.51
CA GLN A 15 -40.32 0.68 4.23
C GLN A 15 -39.97 1.74 3.18
N ALA A 16 -39.50 1.27 2.03
CA ALA A 16 -39.16 2.10 0.88
C ALA A 16 -40.44 2.72 0.29
N THR A 17 -40.90 3.83 0.86
CA THR A 17 -41.80 4.75 0.18
C THR A 17 -40.95 5.75 -0.60
N GLY A 18 -41.09 5.75 -1.92
CA GLY A 18 -40.34 6.60 -2.84
C GLY A 18 -40.40 8.06 -2.46
N THR A 19 -39.25 8.61 -2.07
CA THR A 19 -38.83 10.04 -2.09
C THR A 19 -37.50 10.18 -1.33
N GLY A 20 -36.54 9.29 -1.59
CA GLY A 20 -35.16 9.51 -1.13
C GLY A 20 -34.56 10.65 -1.95
N SER A 21 -34.65 11.88 -1.47
CA SER A 21 -34.09 13.03 -2.15
C SER A 21 -32.58 12.81 -2.40
N SER A 22 -32.09 13.18 -3.58
CA SER A 22 -30.67 13.07 -3.98
C SER A 22 -29.70 13.67 -2.94
N LEU A 23 -30.19 14.60 -2.10
CA LEU A 23 -29.49 15.16 -0.95
C LEU A 23 -29.11 14.11 0.11
N GLY A 24 -29.98 13.14 0.37
CA GLY A 24 -29.77 12.09 1.38
C GLY A 24 -28.70 11.07 1.00
N TYR A 25 -28.52 10.76 -0.29
CA TYR A 25 -27.43 9.90 -0.75
C TYR A 25 -26.08 10.63 -0.80
N ARG A 26 -26.06 11.90 -1.24
CA ARG A 26 -24.85 12.76 -1.18
C ARG A 26 -24.30 12.88 0.24
N GLN A 27 -25.19 13.03 1.23
CA GLN A 27 -24.80 13.01 2.64
C GLN A 27 -24.20 11.67 3.09
N GLN A 28 -24.63 10.54 2.52
CA GLN A 28 -24.11 9.22 2.92
C GLN A 28 -22.67 8.99 2.46
N VAL A 29 -22.29 9.41 1.25
CA VAL A 29 -20.90 9.27 0.78
C VAL A 29 -19.94 10.19 1.53
N ALA A 30 -20.33 11.45 1.73
CA ALA A 30 -19.55 12.36 2.58
C ALA A 30 -19.41 11.80 4.01
N ARG A 31 -20.49 11.26 4.57
CA ARG A 31 -20.50 10.63 5.89
C ARG A 31 -19.59 9.41 5.96
N ARG A 32 -19.45 8.61 4.90
CA ARG A 32 -18.50 7.47 4.85
C ARG A 32 -17.08 7.95 5.12
N HIS A 33 -16.63 8.96 4.37
CA HIS A 33 -15.27 9.48 4.53
C HIS A 33 -15.04 10.15 5.88
N LEU A 34 -16.01 10.96 6.32
CA LEU A 34 -15.96 11.64 7.62
C LEU A 34 -15.95 10.66 8.81
N THR A 35 -16.60 9.51 8.68
CA THR A 35 -16.71 8.53 9.78
C THR A 35 -15.58 7.52 9.77
N TYR A 36 -15.13 7.08 8.58
CA TYR A 36 -14.27 5.90 8.48
C TYR A 36 -12.88 6.17 7.91
N THR A 37 -12.70 7.10 6.96
CA THR A 37 -11.36 7.28 6.34
C THR A 37 -10.59 8.45 6.91
N ILE A 38 -11.28 9.55 7.26
CA ILE A 38 -10.67 10.77 7.81
C ILE A 38 -10.24 10.59 9.27
N PRO A 39 -11.02 9.97 10.18
CA PRO A 39 -10.59 9.84 11.57
C PRO A 39 -9.31 9.03 11.76
N PRO A 40 -9.10 7.87 11.08
CA PRO A 40 -7.81 7.20 11.11
C PRO A 40 -6.67 8.06 10.55
N ALA A 41 -6.92 8.85 9.50
CA ALA A 41 -5.93 9.76 8.94
C ALA A 41 -5.50 10.79 9.96
N LEU A 42 -6.45 11.50 10.57
CA LEU A 42 -6.17 12.50 11.60
C LEU A 42 -5.41 11.88 12.78
N LEU A 43 -5.86 10.72 13.26
CA LEU A 43 -5.21 10.03 14.37
C LEU A 43 -3.77 9.63 14.04
N LEU A 44 -3.54 9.00 12.89
CA LEU A 44 -2.20 8.62 12.43
C LEU A 44 -1.31 9.84 12.20
N SER A 45 -1.85 10.92 11.64
CA SER A 45 -1.12 12.18 11.45
C SER A 45 -0.71 12.78 12.79
N LEU A 46 -1.59 12.81 13.79
CA LEU A 46 -1.29 13.35 15.12
C LEU A 46 -0.22 12.52 15.83
N ILE A 47 -0.31 11.19 15.75
CA ILE A 47 0.69 10.29 16.33
C ILE A 47 2.04 10.43 15.61
N TYR A 48 2.04 10.56 14.28
CA TYR A 48 3.26 10.60 13.48
C TYR A 48 3.89 12.00 13.37
N ALA A 49 3.13 13.07 13.62
CA ALA A 49 3.57 14.46 13.51
C ALA A 49 4.95 14.76 14.13
N PRO A 50 5.26 14.37 15.39
CA PRO A 50 6.56 14.68 16.00
C PRO A 50 7.74 13.92 15.36
N LEU A 51 7.45 12.86 14.60
CA LEU A 51 8.45 12.02 13.93
C LEU A 51 8.57 12.33 12.44
N CYS A 52 7.69 13.17 11.90
CA CYS A 52 7.58 13.42 10.47
C CYS A 52 8.80 14.19 9.95
N THR A 53 9.32 13.79 8.79
CA THR A 53 10.43 14.48 8.14
C THR A 53 10.13 14.83 6.69
N ARG A 54 10.99 15.66 6.09
CA ARG A 54 10.89 16.03 4.67
C ARG A 54 10.94 14.80 3.74
N LEU A 55 11.73 13.78 4.08
CA LEU A 55 11.80 12.55 3.30
C LEU A 55 10.48 11.77 3.39
N ASP A 56 9.84 11.76 4.56
CA ASP A 56 8.57 11.07 4.76
C ASP A 56 7.43 11.77 3.99
N LEU A 57 7.40 13.10 4.02
CA LEU A 57 6.47 13.90 3.19
C LEU A 57 6.71 13.67 1.71
N TYR A 58 7.97 13.57 1.29
CA TYR A 58 8.31 13.28 -0.10
C TYR A 58 7.83 11.87 -0.51
N LYS A 59 8.05 10.84 0.32
CA LYS A 59 7.51 9.49 0.10
C LYS A 59 5.99 9.50 -0.04
N LEU A 60 5.29 10.18 0.87
CA LEU A 60 3.83 10.28 0.85
C LEU A 60 3.33 10.92 -0.45
N ALA A 61 3.87 12.08 -0.81
CA ALA A 61 3.50 12.77 -2.05
C ALA A 61 3.81 11.92 -3.29
N PHE A 62 4.99 11.29 -3.33
CA PHE A 62 5.42 10.44 -4.42
C PHE A 62 4.48 9.24 -4.62
N LEU A 63 4.11 8.54 -3.55
CA LEU A 63 3.19 7.40 -3.61
C LEU A 63 1.77 7.82 -3.99
N ILE A 64 1.26 8.94 -3.46
CA ILE A 64 -0.08 9.46 -3.83
C ILE A 64 -0.13 9.80 -5.32
N ILE A 65 0.90 10.46 -5.87
CA ILE A 65 0.97 10.79 -7.30
C ILE A 65 0.97 9.52 -8.15
N ILE A 66 1.76 8.51 -7.79
CA ILE A 66 1.80 7.23 -8.52
C ILE A 66 0.46 6.50 -8.43
N ALA A 67 -0.16 6.46 -7.24
CA ALA A 67 -1.46 5.85 -7.04
C ALA A 67 -2.52 6.50 -7.94
N LEU A 68 -2.59 7.83 -7.97
CA LEU A 68 -3.53 8.55 -8.84
C LEU A 68 -3.23 8.32 -10.33
N ALA A 69 -1.97 8.46 -10.75
CA ALA A 69 -1.57 8.30 -12.14
C ALA A 69 -1.84 6.87 -12.67
N SER A 70 -1.71 5.86 -11.82
CA SER A 70 -1.96 4.46 -12.18
C SER A 70 -3.43 4.05 -12.09
N THR A 71 -4.18 4.59 -11.12
CA THR A 71 -5.56 4.16 -10.86
C THR A 71 -6.55 4.89 -11.75
N ILE A 72 -6.37 6.20 -12.00
CA ILE A 72 -7.34 7.00 -12.80
C ILE A 72 -7.60 6.40 -14.19
N PRO A 73 -6.59 5.99 -14.99
CA PRO A 73 -6.86 5.39 -16.30
C PRO A 73 -7.60 4.06 -16.23
N TRP A 74 -7.26 3.22 -15.23
CA TRP A 74 -7.88 1.92 -15.01
C TRP A 74 -9.34 2.06 -14.56
N ASP A 75 -9.58 2.95 -13.61
CA ASP A 75 -10.91 3.19 -13.05
C ASP A 75 -11.85 3.80 -14.08
N SER A 76 -11.35 4.78 -14.84
CA SER A 76 -12.09 5.36 -15.97
C SER A 76 -12.44 4.31 -17.03
N TYR A 77 -11.56 3.33 -17.27
CA TYR A 77 -11.84 2.21 -18.17
C TYR A 77 -12.96 1.30 -17.65
N LEU A 78 -12.97 0.96 -16.35
CA LEU A 78 -14.05 0.16 -15.74
C LEU A 78 -15.42 0.83 -15.88
N ILE A 79 -15.46 2.15 -15.68
CA ILE A 79 -16.69 2.93 -15.82
C ILE A 79 -17.15 2.97 -17.27
N ARG A 80 -16.26 3.23 -18.23
CA ARG A 80 -16.60 3.29 -19.66
C ARG A 80 -17.06 1.95 -20.23
N THR A 81 -16.61 0.84 -19.65
CA THR A 81 -16.99 -0.52 -20.06
C THR A 81 -18.19 -1.06 -19.28
N ASN A 82 -18.85 -0.23 -18.45
CA ASN A 82 -19.98 -0.60 -17.59
C ASN A 82 -19.70 -1.80 -16.69
N ILE A 83 -18.43 -2.05 -16.35
CA ILE A 83 -18.06 -3.06 -15.35
C ILE A 83 -18.35 -2.50 -13.96
N TRP A 84 -18.12 -1.20 -13.78
CA TRP A 84 -18.40 -0.47 -12.57
C TRP A 84 -19.32 0.72 -12.84
N SER A 85 -20.43 0.81 -12.10
CA SER A 85 -21.44 1.85 -12.26
C SER A 85 -21.76 2.52 -10.93
N TYR A 86 -21.97 3.83 -10.99
CA TYR A 86 -22.40 4.65 -9.86
C TYR A 86 -23.84 5.11 -10.08
N PRO A 87 -24.78 4.82 -9.14
CA PRO A 87 -26.11 5.42 -9.18
C PRO A 87 -26.01 6.95 -9.20
N LEU A 88 -26.87 7.61 -9.98
CA LEU A 88 -26.83 9.07 -10.16
C LEU A 88 -26.99 9.83 -8.83
N ASP A 89 -27.72 9.25 -7.87
CA ASP A 89 -27.95 9.85 -6.57
C ASP A 89 -26.81 9.60 -5.58
N ALA A 90 -25.94 8.61 -5.83
CA ALA A 90 -24.87 8.18 -4.92
C ALA A 90 -23.58 9.02 -5.03
N VAL A 91 -23.58 10.12 -5.78
CA VAL A 91 -22.40 10.97 -5.98
C VAL A 91 -22.76 12.46 -5.84
N ILE A 92 -21.82 13.27 -5.35
CA ILE A 92 -21.95 14.73 -5.22
C ILE A 92 -22.10 15.40 -6.60
N GLY A 93 -21.67 14.70 -7.67
CA GLY A 93 -21.91 15.06 -9.06
C GLY A 93 -20.68 15.56 -9.81
N LEU A 94 -19.59 15.89 -9.10
CA LEU A 94 -18.30 16.21 -9.73
C LEU A 94 -17.59 14.93 -10.14
N LYS A 95 -17.06 14.90 -11.37
CA LYS A 95 -16.35 13.75 -11.92
C LYS A 95 -15.05 14.15 -12.59
N ILE A 96 -14.01 13.34 -12.42
CA ILE A 96 -12.71 13.43 -13.09
C ILE A 96 -12.59 12.22 -14.02
N TYR A 97 -12.55 12.42 -15.33
CA TYR A 97 -12.55 11.33 -16.33
C TYR A 97 -13.69 10.31 -16.15
N GLY A 98 -14.85 10.73 -15.63
CA GLY A 98 -16.00 9.87 -15.35
C GLY A 98 -16.05 9.29 -13.93
N ILE A 99 -14.95 9.40 -13.18
CA ILE A 99 -14.80 8.90 -11.80
C ILE A 99 -15.32 9.96 -10.82
N PRO A 100 -16.18 9.62 -9.85
CA PRO A 100 -16.60 10.55 -8.80
C PRO A 100 -15.40 11.11 -8.00
N VAL A 101 -15.41 12.39 -7.64
CA VAL A 101 -14.31 13.02 -6.89
C VAL A 101 -14.09 12.35 -5.53
N GLU A 102 -15.14 11.79 -4.95
CA GLU A 102 -15.11 11.05 -3.68
C GLU A 102 -14.30 9.76 -3.81
N GLU A 103 -14.33 9.12 -4.98
CA GLU A 103 -13.52 7.94 -5.27
C GLU A 103 -12.06 8.34 -5.51
N VAL A 104 -11.81 9.45 -6.20
CA VAL A 104 -10.46 10.02 -6.30
C VAL A 104 -9.90 10.36 -4.91
N PHE A 105 -10.73 10.93 -4.03
CA PHE A 105 -10.37 11.16 -2.62
C PHE A 105 -10.10 9.86 -1.88
N PHE A 106 -10.87 8.80 -2.15
CA PHE A 106 -10.64 7.47 -1.58
C PHE A 106 -9.23 6.95 -1.93
N PHE A 107 -8.80 7.07 -3.19
CA PHE A 107 -7.45 6.68 -3.60
C PHE A 107 -6.37 7.42 -2.82
N VAL A 108 -6.56 8.73 -2.59
CA VAL A 108 -5.63 9.57 -1.81
C VAL A 108 -5.61 9.15 -0.35
N ILE A 109 -6.77 9.07 0.30
CA ILE A 109 -6.86 8.84 1.75
C ILE A 109 -6.45 7.41 2.13
N GLN A 110 -6.74 6.41 1.30
CA GLN A 110 -6.24 5.06 1.48
C GLN A 110 -4.71 5.06 1.39
N THR A 111 -4.15 5.63 0.32
CA THR A 111 -2.69 5.70 0.14
C THR A 111 -2.03 6.41 1.31
N TYR A 112 -2.62 7.51 1.78
CA TYR A 112 -2.14 8.28 2.92
C TYR A 112 -2.15 7.47 4.22
N ASN A 113 -3.28 6.85 4.58
CA ASN A 113 -3.42 6.07 5.81
C ASN A 113 -2.45 4.88 5.86
N THR A 114 -2.42 4.09 4.78
CA THR A 114 -1.54 2.93 4.68
C THR A 114 -0.07 3.34 4.74
N SER A 115 0.28 4.45 4.08
CA SER A 115 1.65 4.99 4.13
C SER A 115 2.04 5.50 5.51
N LEU A 116 1.16 6.23 6.21
CA LEU A 116 1.44 6.69 7.58
C LEU A 116 1.62 5.52 8.55
N LEU A 117 0.78 4.49 8.45
CA LEU A 117 0.92 3.29 9.27
C LEU A 117 2.26 2.58 8.99
N TYR A 118 2.64 2.46 7.71
CA TYR A 118 3.96 1.95 7.32
C TYR A 118 5.09 2.79 7.91
N LEU A 119 5.04 4.12 7.78
CA LEU A 119 6.08 5.02 8.26
C LEU A 119 6.22 4.94 9.79
N LEU A 120 5.10 4.90 10.51
CA LEU A 120 5.08 4.75 11.96
C LEU A 120 5.77 3.44 12.40
N LEU A 121 5.40 2.31 11.79
CA LEU A 121 5.94 0.99 12.13
C LEU A 121 7.36 0.75 11.59
N SER A 122 7.80 1.55 10.63
CA SER A 122 9.15 1.48 10.06
C SER A 122 10.12 2.49 10.67
N LYS A 123 9.65 3.49 11.43
CA LYS A 123 10.50 4.53 12.02
C LYS A 123 11.68 3.96 12.83
N PRO A 124 11.48 3.00 13.75
CA PRO A 124 12.58 2.46 14.54
C PRO A 124 13.55 1.61 13.72
N VAL A 125 13.18 1.19 12.51
CA VAL A 125 13.97 0.28 11.68
C VAL A 125 15.11 1.05 11.01
N LEU A 126 16.35 0.60 11.20
CA LEU A 126 17.48 1.07 10.40
C LEU A 126 17.58 0.23 9.14
N HIS A 127 16.98 0.69 8.05
CA HIS A 127 16.87 -0.02 6.78
C HIS A 127 18.22 -0.57 6.25
N SER A 128 19.34 0.14 6.45
CA SER A 128 20.68 -0.28 6.03
C SER A 128 21.10 -1.68 6.50
N VAL A 129 20.64 -2.15 7.67
CA VAL A 129 21.06 -3.46 8.21
C VAL A 129 20.37 -4.64 7.54
N TYR A 130 19.34 -4.38 6.72
CA TYR A 130 18.57 -5.39 5.99
C TYR A 130 19.01 -5.53 4.53
N LEU A 131 20.00 -4.74 4.09
CA LEU A 131 20.65 -4.94 2.80
C LEU A 131 21.43 -6.25 2.85
N VAL A 132 21.42 -7.01 1.74
CA VAL A 132 22.08 -8.31 1.67
C VAL A 132 22.88 -8.41 0.38
N LYS A 133 24.16 -8.75 0.50
CA LYS A 133 25.02 -9.03 -0.65
C LYS A 133 24.62 -10.34 -1.31
N GLU A 134 24.53 -10.35 -2.64
CA GLU A 134 24.39 -11.59 -3.40
C GLU A 134 25.76 -12.18 -3.73
N GLN A 135 26.06 -13.35 -3.18
CA GLN A 135 27.25 -14.10 -3.57
C GLN A 135 27.14 -14.60 -5.02
N LYS A 136 28.25 -14.54 -5.76
CA LYS A 136 28.34 -15.10 -7.12
C LYS A 136 28.22 -16.62 -7.04
N GLY A 137 27.11 -17.19 -7.55
CA GLY A 137 26.87 -18.64 -7.56
C GLY A 137 25.42 -19.03 -7.27
N ARG A 138 25.21 -20.18 -6.59
CA ARG A 138 23.88 -20.65 -6.13
C ARG A 138 23.42 -19.84 -4.91
N SER A 139 22.94 -18.63 -5.15
CA SER A 139 22.29 -17.82 -4.13
C SER A 139 20.83 -18.22 -3.97
N LYS A 140 20.40 -18.50 -2.72
CA LYS A 140 18.98 -18.74 -2.38
C LYS A 140 18.07 -17.61 -2.89
N TRP A 141 18.60 -16.39 -2.96
CA TRP A 141 17.91 -15.19 -3.39
C TRP A 141 17.45 -15.27 -4.85
N LYS A 142 18.23 -15.92 -5.72
CA LYS A 142 17.82 -16.16 -7.11
C LYS A 142 16.51 -16.95 -7.18
N TYR A 143 16.38 -17.98 -6.33
CA TYR A 143 15.16 -18.80 -6.28
C TYR A 143 13.99 -18.06 -5.66
N VAL A 144 14.21 -17.28 -4.60
CA VAL A 144 13.16 -16.43 -3.99
C VAL A 144 12.63 -15.41 -5.00
N LYS A 145 13.53 -14.73 -5.71
CA LYS A 145 13.17 -13.78 -6.78
C LYS A 145 12.35 -14.49 -7.86
N LEU A 146 12.88 -15.60 -8.40
CA LEU A 146 12.25 -16.34 -9.47
C LEU A 146 10.88 -16.90 -9.07
N PHE A 147 10.75 -17.45 -7.87
CA PHE A 147 9.49 -18.00 -7.37
C PHE A 147 8.40 -16.93 -7.29
N GLY A 148 8.70 -15.78 -6.69
CA GLY A 148 7.74 -14.66 -6.62
C GLY A 148 7.42 -14.09 -8.01
N GLN A 149 8.42 -13.97 -8.90
CA GLN A 149 8.19 -13.54 -10.28
C GLN A 149 7.29 -14.52 -11.05
N LEU A 150 7.54 -15.83 -10.95
CA LEU A 150 6.73 -16.85 -11.60
C LEU A 150 5.31 -16.87 -11.06
N GLY A 151 5.13 -16.80 -9.75
CA GLY A 151 3.80 -16.71 -9.12
C GLY A 151 3.01 -15.51 -9.63
N LEU A 152 3.63 -14.34 -9.65
CA LEU A 152 3.01 -13.11 -10.18
C LEU A 152 2.75 -13.20 -11.69
N ALA A 153 3.67 -13.76 -12.48
CA ALA A 153 3.46 -13.93 -13.93
C ALA A 153 2.31 -14.87 -14.24
N LEU A 154 2.17 -15.98 -13.49
CA LEU A 154 1.04 -16.90 -13.62
C LEU A 154 -0.27 -16.24 -13.23
N ALA A 155 -0.29 -15.43 -12.17
CA ALA A 155 -1.46 -14.65 -11.78
C ALA A 155 -1.86 -13.63 -12.86
N ILE A 156 -0.91 -12.87 -13.40
CA ILE A 156 -1.14 -11.91 -14.50
C ILE A 156 -1.68 -12.63 -15.74
N LYS A 157 -1.06 -13.77 -16.12
CA LYS A 157 -1.53 -14.60 -17.23
C LYS A 157 -2.98 -15.02 -17.00
N LYS A 158 -3.30 -15.50 -15.80
CA LYS A 158 -4.66 -15.94 -15.47
C LYS A 158 -5.66 -14.79 -15.49
N GLY A 159 -5.28 -13.61 -14.98
CA GLY A 159 -6.08 -12.41 -15.07
C GLY A 159 -6.35 -12.02 -16.53
N ALA A 160 -5.34 -12.07 -17.39
CA ALA A 160 -5.50 -11.79 -18.82
C ALA A 160 -6.43 -12.79 -19.53
N GLU A 161 -6.38 -14.07 -19.16
CA GLU A 161 -7.34 -15.08 -19.65
C GLU A 161 -8.77 -14.73 -19.24
N TYR A 162 -9.00 -14.29 -17.99
CA TYR A 162 -10.31 -13.86 -17.53
C TYR A 162 -10.85 -12.64 -18.27
N VAL A 163 -9.99 -11.65 -18.52
CA VAL A 163 -10.37 -10.46 -19.30
C VAL A 163 -10.73 -10.83 -20.74
N ARG A 164 -9.95 -11.72 -21.37
CA ARG A 164 -10.22 -12.19 -22.75
C ARG A 164 -11.50 -13.00 -22.87
N ALA A 165 -11.86 -13.74 -21.83
CA ALA A 165 -13.09 -14.53 -21.81
C ALA A 165 -14.37 -13.65 -21.72
N GLY A 166 -14.27 -12.42 -21.20
CA GLY A 166 -15.37 -11.46 -21.20
C GLY A 166 -16.61 -11.88 -20.39
N GLY A 167 -16.43 -12.76 -19.38
CA GLY A 167 -17.53 -13.33 -18.59
C GLY A 167 -17.40 -13.06 -17.09
N ARG A 168 -17.84 -14.03 -16.27
CA ARG A 168 -17.97 -13.99 -14.80
C ARG A 168 -16.67 -13.73 -14.01
N HIS A 169 -15.53 -13.57 -14.65
CA HIS A 169 -14.27 -13.30 -13.95
C HIS A 169 -13.59 -12.03 -14.46
N THR A 170 -14.27 -11.28 -15.32
CA THR A 170 -13.68 -10.11 -16.00
C THR A 170 -13.21 -9.08 -15.00
N TYR A 171 -14.01 -8.78 -13.97
CA TYR A 171 -13.63 -7.78 -12.97
C TYR A 171 -12.40 -8.19 -12.16
N LEU A 172 -12.37 -9.43 -11.66
CA LEU A 172 -11.17 -10.00 -11.00
C LEU A 172 -9.95 -9.98 -11.93
N GLY A 173 -10.14 -10.32 -13.20
CA GLY A 173 -9.10 -10.28 -14.22
C GLY A 173 -8.51 -8.89 -14.41
N LEU A 174 -9.36 -7.86 -14.45
CA LEU A 174 -8.93 -6.47 -14.60
C LEU A 174 -8.18 -5.94 -13.38
N ILE A 175 -8.57 -6.35 -12.16
CA ILE A 175 -7.82 -6.05 -10.94
C ILE A 175 -6.40 -6.64 -11.04
N VAL A 176 -6.29 -7.92 -11.40
CA VAL A 176 -5.00 -8.63 -11.43
C VAL A 176 -4.10 -8.15 -12.56
N VAL A 177 -4.64 -7.89 -13.75
CA VAL A 177 -3.85 -7.38 -14.90
C VAL A 177 -3.36 -5.96 -14.66
N TRP A 178 -4.09 -5.16 -13.88
CA TRP A 178 -3.64 -3.83 -13.48
C TRP A 178 -2.59 -3.86 -12.38
N ALA A 179 -2.88 -4.48 -11.23
CA ALA A 179 -1.99 -4.47 -10.08
C ALA A 179 -0.76 -5.37 -10.26
N GLY A 180 -0.92 -6.49 -10.97
CA GLY A 180 0.09 -7.53 -11.12
C GLY A 180 1.42 -7.05 -11.71
N PRO A 181 1.45 -6.31 -12.83
CA PRO A 181 2.69 -5.79 -13.42
C PRO A 181 3.49 -4.91 -12.45
N PHE A 182 2.83 -4.03 -11.69
CA PHE A 182 3.49 -3.20 -10.68
C PHE A 182 4.10 -4.07 -9.57
N LEU A 183 3.33 -5.02 -9.03
CA LEU A 183 3.82 -5.95 -8.00
C LEU A 183 4.99 -6.79 -8.53
N TRP A 184 4.95 -7.21 -9.79
CA TRP A 184 6.01 -7.99 -10.42
C TRP A 184 7.32 -7.18 -10.50
N VAL A 185 7.24 -5.91 -10.91
CA VAL A 185 8.40 -5.01 -10.97
C VAL A 185 8.91 -4.70 -9.57
N LEU A 186 8.03 -4.34 -8.63
CA LEU A 186 8.40 -4.03 -7.25
C LEU A 186 9.06 -5.23 -6.56
N TRP A 187 8.54 -6.43 -6.77
CA TRP A 187 9.18 -7.66 -6.32
C TRP A 187 10.56 -7.82 -6.97
N ALA A 188 10.67 -7.71 -8.29
CA ALA A 188 11.93 -7.88 -9.01
C ALA A 188 13.05 -6.94 -8.51
N LEU A 189 12.69 -5.73 -8.09
CA LEU A 189 13.59 -4.69 -7.59
C LEU A 189 13.88 -4.78 -6.08
N ALA A 190 12.91 -5.22 -5.27
CA ALA A 190 13.00 -5.11 -3.80
C ALA A 190 12.78 -6.43 -3.04
N TYR A 191 12.74 -7.59 -3.70
CA TYR A 191 12.42 -8.89 -3.08
C TYR A 191 13.26 -9.22 -1.83
N GLN A 192 14.57 -8.95 -1.83
CA GLN A 192 15.42 -9.22 -0.66
C GLN A 192 14.99 -8.38 0.54
N PHE A 193 14.68 -7.11 0.28
CA PHE A 193 14.26 -6.16 1.29
C PHE A 193 12.87 -6.51 1.83
N LEU A 194 11.93 -6.81 0.92
CA LEU A 194 10.58 -7.25 1.27
C LEU A 194 10.58 -8.49 2.18
N VAL A 195 11.47 -9.45 1.92
CA VAL A 195 11.54 -10.70 2.68
C VAL A 195 12.29 -10.54 4.01
N ASN A 196 13.32 -9.67 4.08
CA ASN A 196 14.13 -9.51 5.28
C ASN A 196 13.56 -8.48 6.28
N LEU A 197 12.72 -7.55 5.84
CA LEU A 197 12.16 -6.54 6.74
C LEU A 197 11.25 -7.18 7.80
N PRO A 198 11.16 -6.56 9.00
CA PRO A 198 10.24 -7.03 10.03
C PRO A 198 8.81 -7.12 9.52
N LEU A 199 8.10 -8.21 9.82
CA LEU A 199 6.70 -8.37 9.44
C LEU A 199 5.80 -7.27 10.01
N THR A 200 6.19 -6.64 11.12
CA THR A 200 5.49 -5.48 11.67
C THR A 200 5.55 -4.27 10.73
N SER A 201 6.59 -4.13 9.93
CA SER A 201 6.76 -3.02 8.98
C SER A 201 6.15 -3.33 7.61
N THR A 202 5.92 -4.60 7.27
CA THR A 202 5.36 -5.01 5.97
C THR A 202 3.94 -5.56 6.10
N LEU A 203 3.75 -6.64 6.84
CA LEU A 203 2.47 -7.34 6.96
C LEU A 203 1.40 -6.52 7.67
N VAL A 204 1.74 -5.80 8.75
CA VAL A 204 0.74 -5.03 9.51
C VAL A 204 0.19 -3.85 8.70
N PRO A 205 1.01 -3.02 8.02
CA PRO A 205 0.51 -1.99 7.11
C PRO A 205 -0.28 -2.52 5.91
N ILE A 206 -0.15 -3.79 5.55
CA ILE A 206 -0.99 -4.42 4.52
C ILE A 206 -2.30 -4.89 5.16
N ALA A 207 -2.20 -5.78 6.15
CA ALA A 207 -3.34 -6.50 6.70
C ALA A 207 -4.31 -5.59 7.45
N LEU A 208 -3.81 -4.64 8.26
CA LEU A 208 -4.69 -3.81 9.09
C LEU A 208 -5.57 -2.87 8.23
N PRO A 209 -5.04 -2.09 7.26
CA PRO A 209 -5.88 -1.31 6.37
C PRO A 209 -6.78 -2.17 5.48
N THR A 210 -6.31 -3.32 4.99
CA THR A 210 -7.14 -4.24 4.19
C THR A 210 -8.35 -4.74 4.97
N LEU A 211 -8.14 -5.29 6.17
CA LEU A 211 -9.23 -5.78 7.02
C LEU A 211 -10.16 -4.66 7.46
N TYR A 212 -9.62 -3.46 7.74
CA TYR A 212 -10.42 -2.29 8.06
C TYR A 212 -11.32 -1.90 6.88
N LEU A 213 -10.77 -1.83 5.67
CA LEU A 213 -11.51 -1.48 4.46
C LEU A 213 -12.53 -2.55 4.11
N TRP A 214 -12.24 -3.84 4.30
CA TRP A 214 -13.25 -4.91 4.14
C TRP A 214 -14.49 -4.68 4.99
N VAL A 215 -14.32 -4.22 6.25
CA VAL A 215 -15.43 -3.89 7.13
C VAL A 215 -16.17 -2.64 6.65
N VAL A 216 -15.45 -1.56 6.31
CA VAL A 216 -16.04 -0.30 5.82
C VAL A 216 -16.82 -0.54 4.53
N ASP A 217 -16.28 -1.36 3.64
CA ASP A 217 -16.86 -1.70 2.35
C ASP A 217 -18.15 -2.48 2.49
N THR A 218 -18.16 -3.49 3.36
CA THR A 218 -19.38 -4.26 3.69
C THR A 218 -20.50 -3.36 4.19
N LEU A 219 -20.16 -2.32 4.97
CA LEU A 219 -21.13 -1.33 5.46
C LEU A 219 -21.62 -0.39 4.36
N ALA A 220 -20.80 -0.13 3.34
CA ALA A 220 -21.12 0.71 2.20
C ALA A 220 -21.98 -0.04 1.15
N LEU A 221 -21.62 -1.27 0.79
CA LEU A 221 -22.36 -2.10 -0.16
C LEU A 221 -23.79 -2.39 0.30
N LYS A 222 -24.01 -2.57 1.61
CA LYS A 222 -25.37 -2.68 2.19
C LYS A 222 -26.25 -1.45 1.95
N ARG A 223 -25.66 -0.32 1.55
CA ARG A 223 -26.33 0.97 1.32
C ARG A 223 -26.43 1.36 -0.16
N GLY A 224 -25.98 0.50 -1.08
CA GLY A 224 -26.15 0.71 -2.53
C GLY A 224 -25.29 1.83 -3.12
N THR A 225 -24.12 2.10 -2.54
CA THR A 225 -23.23 3.22 -2.96
C THR A 225 -22.62 3.05 -4.35
N TRP A 226 -22.40 1.82 -4.80
CA TRP A 226 -22.05 1.50 -6.19
C TRP A 226 -22.50 0.07 -6.50
N VAL A 227 -22.60 -0.22 -7.80
CA VAL A 227 -23.01 -1.53 -8.31
C VAL A 227 -21.99 -1.97 -9.36
N ILE A 228 -21.43 -3.15 -9.16
CA ILE A 228 -20.67 -3.85 -10.20
C ILE A 228 -21.67 -4.72 -10.98
N GLU A 229 -21.56 -4.69 -12.30
CA GLU A 229 -22.56 -5.23 -13.23
C GLU A 229 -22.76 -6.74 -13.11
N GLN A 230 -24.01 -7.20 -13.25
CA GLN A 230 -24.31 -8.62 -13.17
C GLN A 230 -23.72 -9.35 -14.39
N GLY A 231 -22.93 -10.40 -14.14
CA GLY A 231 -22.30 -11.21 -15.19
C GLY A 231 -20.79 -11.00 -15.35
N THR A 232 -20.21 -9.95 -14.74
CA THR A 232 -18.74 -9.74 -14.73
C THR A 232 -18.06 -10.22 -13.44
N LYS A 233 -18.86 -10.49 -12.40
CA LYS A 233 -18.45 -11.00 -11.08
C LYS A 233 -18.46 -12.53 -11.00
N THR A 234 -17.56 -13.04 -10.16
CA THR A 234 -17.44 -14.46 -9.79
C THR A 234 -18.74 -14.96 -9.16
N GLY A 235 -19.33 -14.12 -8.31
CA GLY A 235 -20.43 -14.46 -7.42
C GLY A 235 -19.97 -15.04 -6.08
N TRP A 236 -18.65 -15.01 -5.79
CA TRP A 236 -18.11 -15.43 -4.51
C TRP A 236 -18.08 -14.25 -3.54
N THR A 237 -18.52 -14.51 -2.31
CA THR A 237 -18.44 -13.55 -1.21
C THR A 237 -17.57 -14.11 -0.10
N VAL A 238 -16.73 -13.27 0.50
CA VAL A 238 -15.92 -13.65 1.66
C VAL A 238 -16.84 -13.79 2.88
N TRP A 239 -17.82 -12.91 2.99
CA TRP A 239 -18.94 -12.97 3.92
C TRP A 239 -20.13 -12.16 3.36
N PRO A 240 -21.32 -12.20 3.98
CA PRO A 240 -22.49 -11.48 3.47
C PRO A 240 -22.24 -9.96 3.32
N GLY A 241 -22.17 -9.51 2.07
CA GLY A 241 -21.95 -8.10 1.70
C GLY A 241 -20.51 -7.73 1.36
N LEU A 242 -19.55 -8.68 1.34
CA LEU A 242 -18.19 -8.45 0.83
C LEU A 242 -17.88 -9.41 -0.32
N GLU A 243 -17.73 -8.88 -1.51
CA GLU A 243 -17.38 -9.64 -2.71
C GLU A 243 -15.90 -10.00 -2.71
N ALA A 244 -15.56 -11.17 -3.26
CA ALA A 244 -14.17 -11.65 -3.28
C ALA A 244 -13.26 -10.72 -4.08
N GLU A 245 -13.76 -10.10 -5.15
CA GLU A 245 -13.05 -9.16 -5.99
C GLU A 245 -12.67 -7.89 -5.22
N GLU A 246 -13.60 -7.31 -4.46
CA GLU A 246 -13.35 -6.15 -3.60
C GLU A 246 -12.34 -6.49 -2.50
N ALA A 247 -12.46 -7.69 -1.91
CA ALA A 247 -11.51 -8.16 -0.91
C ALA A 247 -10.08 -8.24 -1.49
N VAL A 248 -9.94 -8.78 -2.70
CA VAL A 248 -8.69 -8.84 -3.45
C VAL A 248 -8.21 -7.44 -3.85
N PHE A 249 -9.10 -6.54 -4.27
CA PHE A 249 -8.77 -5.16 -4.63
C PHE A 249 -8.13 -4.41 -3.45
N PHE A 250 -8.76 -4.43 -2.27
CA PHE A 250 -8.19 -3.79 -1.07
C PHE A 250 -6.89 -4.45 -0.60
N LEU A 251 -6.73 -5.76 -0.79
CA LEU A 251 -5.47 -6.44 -0.49
C LEU A 251 -4.36 -5.97 -1.44
N LEU A 252 -4.60 -6.02 -2.76
CA LEU A 252 -3.58 -5.69 -3.75
C LEU A 252 -3.22 -4.21 -3.73
N THR A 253 -4.18 -3.31 -3.53
CA THR A 253 -3.89 -1.86 -3.39
C THR A 253 -3.00 -1.58 -2.18
N ASN A 254 -3.26 -2.18 -1.02
CA ASN A 254 -2.39 -2.03 0.15
C ASN A 254 -1.02 -2.71 -0.05
N CYS A 255 -0.95 -3.85 -0.74
CA CYS A 255 0.32 -4.45 -1.16
C CYS A 255 1.12 -3.51 -2.08
N LEU A 256 0.49 -2.86 -3.07
CA LEU A 256 1.14 -1.91 -3.97
C LEU A 256 1.75 -0.73 -3.20
N ILE A 257 0.99 -0.14 -2.28
CA ILE A 257 1.45 0.98 -1.47
C ILE A 257 2.66 0.57 -0.63
N VAL A 258 2.55 -0.55 0.11
CA VAL A 258 3.62 -1.01 1.00
C VAL A 258 4.84 -1.48 0.22
N PHE A 259 4.67 -2.20 -0.88
CA PHE A 259 5.80 -2.64 -1.71
C PHE A 259 6.50 -1.45 -2.38
N GLY A 260 5.74 -0.42 -2.78
CA GLY A 260 6.29 0.83 -3.30
C GLY A 260 7.13 1.57 -2.25
N LEU A 261 6.65 1.65 -1.00
CA LEU A 261 7.37 2.25 0.11
C LEU A 261 8.63 1.45 0.49
N VAL A 262 8.54 0.11 0.51
CA VAL A 262 9.69 -0.76 0.76
C VAL A 262 10.73 -0.62 -0.34
N ALA A 263 10.34 -0.54 -1.62
CA ALA A 263 11.26 -0.28 -2.71
C ALA A 263 11.92 1.10 -2.58
N PHE A 264 11.17 2.12 -2.18
CA PHE A 264 11.72 3.43 -1.89
C PHE A 264 12.75 3.39 -0.75
N ASP A 265 12.42 2.72 0.37
CA ASP A 265 13.33 2.57 1.51
C ASP A 265 14.56 1.74 1.19
N ASN A 266 14.44 0.72 0.33
CA ASN A 266 15.57 -0.03 -0.19
C ASN A 266 16.53 0.90 -0.95
N ALA A 267 16.00 1.69 -1.88
CA ALA A 267 16.78 2.65 -2.64
C ALA A 267 17.52 3.66 -1.74
N VAL A 268 16.80 4.24 -0.78
CA VAL A 268 17.38 5.18 0.20
C VAL A 268 18.42 4.51 1.08
N ALA A 269 18.20 3.25 1.49
CA ALA A 269 19.18 2.49 2.25
C ALA A 269 20.47 2.30 1.45
N VAL A 270 20.37 1.92 0.17
CA VAL A 270 21.53 1.78 -0.73
C VAL A 270 22.30 3.10 -0.86
N LEU A 271 21.61 4.21 -1.13
CA LEU A 271 22.22 5.55 -1.29
C LEU A 271 22.96 6.02 -0.02
N ASN A 272 22.41 5.73 1.15
CA ASN A 272 23.03 6.11 2.43
C ASN A 272 24.15 5.16 2.86
N THR A 273 24.01 3.86 2.54
CA THR A 273 24.91 2.82 3.05
C THR A 273 26.21 2.74 2.27
N PHE A 274 26.25 3.08 0.98
CA PHE A 274 27.46 2.94 0.17
C PHE A 274 28.03 4.26 -0.34
N PRO A 275 28.78 5.02 0.48
CA PRO A 275 29.47 6.25 0.06
C PRO A 275 30.41 6.06 -1.14
N ALA A 276 31.00 4.87 -1.31
CA ALA A 276 31.87 4.58 -2.45
C ALA A 276 31.13 4.68 -3.81
N HIS A 277 29.84 4.33 -3.84
CA HIS A 277 29.00 4.47 -5.03
C HIS A 277 28.33 5.84 -5.11
N TYR A 278 28.03 6.46 -3.96
CA TYR A 278 27.27 7.70 -3.88
C TYR A 278 27.93 8.73 -2.94
N PRO A 279 29.14 9.23 -3.23
CA PRO A 279 29.92 10.03 -2.26
C PRO A 279 29.18 11.30 -1.82
N HIS A 280 28.57 12.01 -2.77
CA HIS A 280 27.95 13.33 -2.54
C HIS A 280 26.43 13.28 -2.30
N PHE A 281 25.85 12.10 -2.06
CA PHE A 281 24.41 12.02 -1.80
C PHE A 281 24.06 12.67 -0.46
N SER A 282 23.23 13.72 -0.52
CA SER A 282 22.62 14.36 0.64
C SER A 282 21.19 14.82 0.29
N GLY A 283 20.28 14.79 1.27
CA GLY A 283 18.92 15.28 1.11
C GLY A 283 17.94 14.30 0.44
N LEU A 284 17.01 14.85 -0.36
CA LEU A 284 15.93 14.09 -0.99
C LEU A 284 16.42 13.43 -2.29
N PRO A 285 16.20 12.12 -2.49
CA PRO A 285 16.61 11.45 -3.72
C PRO A 285 15.71 11.87 -4.88
N SER A 286 16.30 12.14 -6.04
CA SER A 286 15.51 12.26 -7.27
C SER A 286 15.03 10.89 -7.74
N PRO A 287 13.97 10.81 -8.57
CA PRO A 287 13.51 9.53 -9.14
C PRO A 287 14.62 8.74 -9.84
N LEU A 288 15.55 9.44 -10.51
CA LEU A 288 16.70 8.81 -11.15
C LEU A 288 17.64 8.15 -10.13
N HIS A 289 17.92 8.82 -9.01
CA HIS A 289 18.74 8.23 -7.93
C HIS A 289 18.07 6.98 -7.35
N LEU A 290 16.74 7.01 -7.17
CA LEU A 290 15.99 5.85 -6.67
C LEU A 290 16.14 4.64 -7.61
N VAL A 291 15.97 4.87 -8.91
CA VAL A 291 16.12 3.83 -9.93
C VAL A 291 17.56 3.31 -10.00
N GLN A 292 18.55 4.20 -10.03
CA GLN A 292 19.97 3.80 -10.03
C GLN A 292 20.34 2.96 -8.81
N ALA A 293 19.83 3.33 -7.63
CA ALA A 293 20.06 2.58 -6.40
C ALA A 293 19.40 1.20 -6.41
N LEU A 294 18.16 1.09 -6.89
CA LEU A 294 17.45 -0.19 -7.02
C LEU A 294 18.06 -1.12 -8.07
N LEU A 295 18.73 -0.57 -9.09
CA LEU A 295 19.41 -1.33 -10.13
C LEU A 295 20.88 -1.63 -9.80
N LEU A 296 21.42 -1.11 -8.70
CA LEU A 296 22.77 -1.43 -8.26
C LEU A 296 22.84 -2.93 -7.93
N PRO A 297 23.71 -3.71 -8.61
CA PRO A 297 23.74 -5.15 -8.39
C PRO A 297 24.12 -5.48 -6.94
N ALA A 298 23.29 -6.26 -6.25
CA ALA A 298 23.55 -6.66 -4.86
C ALA A 298 24.89 -7.41 -4.67
N ALA A 299 25.47 -7.97 -5.74
CA ALA A 299 26.80 -8.57 -5.70
C ALA A 299 27.95 -7.57 -5.49
N THR A 300 27.74 -6.27 -5.78
CA THR A 300 28.73 -5.21 -5.56
C THR A 300 28.63 -4.57 -4.18
N TYR A 301 27.67 -4.99 -3.35
CA TYR A 301 27.54 -4.45 -2.00
C TYR A 301 28.79 -4.76 -1.17
N ASP A 302 29.15 -3.79 -0.33
CA ASP A 302 30.19 -3.93 0.68
C ASP A 302 29.62 -4.73 1.87
N ASP A 303 30.02 -6.00 1.96
CA ASP A 303 29.52 -6.94 2.96
C ASP A 303 30.03 -6.58 4.36
N ASP A 304 31.29 -6.14 4.45
CA ASP A 304 31.93 -5.79 5.71
C ASP A 304 31.24 -4.58 6.34
N ARG A 305 30.88 -3.59 5.51
CA ARG A 305 30.10 -2.45 5.98
C ARG A 305 28.70 -2.84 6.46
N ILE A 306 27.99 -3.71 5.73
CA ILE A 306 26.68 -4.21 6.17
C ILE A 306 26.81 -4.96 7.50
N LEU A 307 27.77 -5.88 7.60
CA LEU A 307 28.02 -6.68 8.80
C LEU A 307 28.39 -5.78 9.99
N GLY A 308 29.25 -4.79 9.78
CA GLY A 308 29.61 -3.80 10.79
C GLY A 308 28.39 -3.06 11.33
N LEU A 309 27.50 -2.58 10.44
CA LEU A 309 26.26 -1.92 10.86
C LEU A 309 25.32 -2.85 11.62
N GLN A 310 25.19 -4.11 11.21
CA GLN A 310 24.42 -5.12 11.93
C GLN A 310 24.95 -5.33 13.34
N GLN A 311 26.27 -5.44 13.50
CA GLN A 311 26.93 -5.59 14.80
C GLN A 311 26.76 -4.34 15.68
N CYS A 312 26.90 -3.14 15.12
CA CYS A 312 26.65 -1.87 15.83
C CYS A 312 25.21 -1.81 16.34
N VAL A 313 24.22 -2.08 15.49
CA VAL A 313 22.80 -2.09 15.90
C VAL A 313 22.53 -3.15 16.97
N ALA A 314 23.09 -4.36 16.81
CA ALA A 314 22.91 -5.43 17.79
C ALA A 314 23.49 -5.05 19.17
N ARG A 315 24.71 -4.50 19.18
CA ARG A 315 25.37 -4.03 20.41
C ARG A 315 24.60 -2.87 21.04
N LEU A 316 24.18 -1.90 20.24
CA LEU A 316 23.43 -0.74 20.73
C LEU A 316 22.09 -1.15 21.33
N ARG A 317 21.33 -2.01 20.66
CA ARG A 317 20.05 -2.54 21.19
C ARG A 317 20.25 -3.34 22.49
N ALA A 318 21.35 -4.09 22.60
CA ALA A 318 21.65 -4.87 23.80
C ALA A 318 22.05 -3.98 24.99
N LYS A 319 22.76 -2.87 24.74
CA LYS A 319 23.25 -1.98 25.80
C LYS A 319 22.28 -0.84 26.15
N SER A 320 21.53 -0.32 25.19
CA SER A 320 20.56 0.75 25.39
C SER A 320 19.44 0.73 24.33
N ARG A 321 18.32 0.09 24.67
CA ARG A 321 17.11 0.10 23.83
C ARG A 321 16.54 1.52 23.66
N SER A 322 16.61 2.34 24.70
CA SER A 322 16.14 3.72 24.68
C SER A 322 16.96 4.57 23.71
N PHE A 323 18.30 4.44 23.70
CA PHE A 323 19.14 5.18 22.75
C PHE A 323 18.92 4.67 21.32
N TYR A 324 18.77 3.36 21.12
CA TYR A 324 18.41 2.82 19.80
C TYR A 324 17.11 3.43 19.27
N LEU A 325 16.07 3.51 20.12
CA LEU A 325 14.80 4.12 19.74
C LEU A 325 14.95 5.63 19.51
N ALA A 326 15.64 6.34 20.39
CA ALA A 326 15.91 7.78 20.25
C ALA A 326 16.68 8.08 18.95
N SER A 327 17.62 7.23 18.54
CA SER A 327 18.37 7.39 17.28
C SER A 327 17.47 7.42 16.04
N SER A 328 16.26 6.86 16.13
CA SER A 328 15.31 6.79 15.00
C SER A 328 14.77 8.15 14.53
N VAL A 329 14.90 9.19 15.35
CA VAL A 329 14.52 10.56 14.94
C VAL A 329 15.49 11.14 13.93
N PHE A 330 16.73 10.66 13.88
CA PHE A 330 17.75 11.07 12.92
C PHE A 330 17.58 10.33 11.59
N GLN A 331 18.04 10.94 10.48
CA GLN A 331 17.83 10.41 9.13
C GLN A 331 19.14 10.13 8.40
N GLY A 332 19.07 9.19 7.44
CA GLY A 332 20.15 8.89 6.50
C GLY A 332 21.48 8.60 7.18
N ARG A 333 22.56 9.18 6.65
CA ARG A 333 23.93 8.98 7.15
C ARG A 333 24.12 9.44 8.59
N LEU A 334 23.45 10.51 9.02
CA LEU A 334 23.57 11.00 10.40
C LEU A 334 23.13 9.94 11.43
N ARG A 335 22.05 9.20 11.14
CA ARG A 335 21.61 8.09 11.99
C ARG A 335 22.60 6.93 11.97
N ILE A 336 23.18 6.64 10.81
CA ILE A 336 24.20 5.60 10.65
C ILE A 336 25.43 5.94 11.51
N ASP A 337 25.92 7.17 11.41
CA ASP A 337 27.10 7.63 12.16
C ASP A 337 26.84 7.60 13.67
N LEU A 338 25.64 8.02 14.12
CA LEU A 338 25.22 7.95 15.53
C LEU A 338 25.12 6.51 16.07
N VAL A 339 24.84 5.52 15.21
CA VAL A 339 24.76 4.10 15.58
C VAL A 339 26.16 3.47 15.64
N ILE A 340 27.11 4.00 14.87
CA ILE A 340 28.50 3.55 14.86
C ILE A 340 29.25 4.06 16.10
N LEU A 341 29.01 5.32 16.47
CA LEU A 341 29.53 5.95 17.69
C LEU A 341 28.96 5.29 18.95
#